data_AF-A0A2K9LFB7-F1
#
_entry.id   AF-A0A2K9LFB7-F1
#
_cell.length_a   1.000
_cell.length_b   1.000
_cell.length_c   1.000
_cell.angle_alpha   90.00
_cell.angle_beta   90.00
_cell.angle_gamma   90.00
#
_symmetry.space_group_name_H-M   'P 1'
#
loop_
_entity.id
_entity.type
_entity.pdbx_description
1 polymer ?
#
loop_
_entity_poly.entity_id
_entity_poly.type
_entity_poly.pdbx_seq_one_letter_code
_entity_poly.pdbx_strand_id
1 'polypeptide(L)'
;MNIKPLPVNSKFHDNFDKFERVLNSAIRNYDKAKGLIGIGGRKGRYDDYNFEFVGGANDKLRIKHYDKSLRMLWKAEQHAPHTGTDFKDLTKDEKAFLTQAKDSLSVAEKKELDRYSTEEYKALINAHYTQEQKQAIVNVLSLIAHGEAYAWMVSAEVLVDAESTGGKAAVTMQVLEEAKHFVVLRELLLAWDCEVPRFLVWEYLVMERTLKSKGLEKFFGMNVLVENIAMGLFGMFGEMPGLEILKMFHLDESRHCALPVNYFDELPMSWWQKYSPYAQLRRLSMVLPAIPLLVSIEKDMAVLGVDSLEFGGSLVRKVFHMTDRVGFHMVIPPVVLTEMLNDAFNMYAKLTRKGHDYIDFMSSESVTGEEMARIEKEVFDLYRAGKKVTSETGGKILNWGRKVA
;
A
#
# COMPACT_ATOMS: atom_id res chain seq x y z
N MET A 1 -14.76 -18.75 -7.49
CA MET A 1 -14.16 -17.97 -8.60
C MET A 1 -13.49 -18.97 -9.56
N ASN A 2 -13.41 -18.69 -10.87
CA ASN A 2 -12.63 -19.52 -11.80
C ASN A 2 -11.49 -18.66 -12.37
N ILE A 3 -10.37 -18.68 -11.67
CA ILE A 3 -9.17 -17.89 -11.99
C ILE A 3 -8.49 -18.51 -13.21
N LYS A 4 -8.29 -17.71 -14.26
CA LYS A 4 -7.56 -18.11 -15.47
C LYS A 4 -6.17 -17.46 -15.42
N PRO A 5 -5.07 -18.23 -15.32
CA PRO A 5 -3.74 -17.65 -15.24
C PRO A 5 -3.31 -17.02 -16.58
N LEU A 6 -2.52 -15.96 -16.51
CA LEU A 6 -1.97 -15.26 -17.68
C LEU A 6 -0.65 -15.88 -18.16
N PRO A 7 -0.33 -15.83 -19.47
CA PRO A 7 0.89 -16.41 -20.02
C PRO A 7 2.13 -15.55 -19.79
N VAL A 8 2.97 -15.94 -18.83
CA VAL A 8 4.27 -15.28 -18.52
C VAL A 8 5.47 -15.99 -19.12
N ASN A 9 6.57 -15.24 -19.32
CA ASN A 9 7.83 -15.78 -19.81
C ASN A 9 8.67 -16.32 -18.64
N SER A 10 8.43 -17.58 -18.25
CA SER A 10 9.12 -18.23 -17.13
C SER A 10 10.65 -18.07 -17.18
N LYS A 11 11.27 -18.25 -18.36
CA LYS A 11 12.71 -18.07 -18.54
C LYS A 11 13.18 -16.62 -18.30
N PHE A 12 12.34 -15.61 -18.52
CA PHE A 12 12.66 -14.24 -18.13
C PHE A 12 12.62 -14.09 -16.60
N HIS A 13 11.50 -14.44 -15.96
CA HIS A 13 11.34 -14.32 -14.50
C HIS A 13 12.39 -15.15 -13.75
N ASP A 14 12.63 -16.41 -14.13
CA ASP A 14 13.65 -17.25 -13.50
C ASP A 14 15.07 -16.67 -13.58
N ASN A 15 15.34 -15.72 -14.48
CA ASN A 15 16.61 -14.96 -14.52
C ASN A 15 16.51 -13.64 -13.76
N PHE A 16 15.36 -12.97 -13.80
CA PHE A 16 15.07 -11.80 -12.97
C PHE A 16 15.14 -12.14 -11.47
N ASP A 17 14.51 -13.23 -11.02
CA ASP A 17 14.55 -13.76 -9.65
C ASP A 17 15.99 -14.04 -9.18
N LYS A 18 16.89 -14.44 -10.09
CA LYS A 18 18.32 -14.67 -9.78
C LYS A 18 19.07 -13.34 -9.64
N PHE A 19 18.86 -12.43 -10.59
CA PHE A 19 19.41 -11.07 -10.52
C PHE A 19 18.95 -10.34 -9.26
N GLU A 20 17.67 -10.44 -8.92
CA GLU A 20 17.09 -9.81 -7.74
C GLU A 20 17.69 -10.36 -6.46
N ARG A 21 17.81 -11.69 -6.30
CA ARG A 21 18.46 -12.29 -5.11
C ARG A 21 19.93 -11.86 -4.96
N VAL A 22 20.68 -11.72 -6.06
CA VAL A 22 22.04 -11.19 -6.04
C VAL A 22 22.05 -9.71 -5.62
N LEU A 23 21.15 -8.89 -6.17
CA LEU A 23 21.02 -7.47 -5.84
C LEU A 23 20.57 -7.24 -4.39
N ASN A 24 19.64 -8.05 -3.90
CA ASN A 24 19.12 -8.05 -2.52
C ASN A 24 20.25 -8.35 -1.52
N SER A 25 21.05 -9.38 -1.81
CA SER A 25 22.26 -9.70 -1.05
C SER A 25 23.29 -8.56 -1.09
N ALA A 26 23.59 -8.01 -2.27
CA ALA A 26 24.57 -6.92 -2.42
C ALA A 26 24.16 -5.65 -1.64
N ILE A 27 22.90 -5.22 -1.77
CA ILE A 27 22.38 -4.02 -1.11
C ILE A 27 22.32 -4.18 0.41
N ARG A 28 21.87 -5.34 0.92
CA ARG A 28 21.82 -5.59 2.36
C ARG A 28 23.22 -5.75 2.98
N ASN A 29 24.18 -6.34 2.26
CA ASN A 29 25.57 -6.38 2.70
C ASN A 29 26.22 -4.98 2.72
N TYR A 30 25.88 -4.12 1.75
CA TYR A 30 26.32 -2.71 1.73
C TYR A 30 25.73 -1.89 2.89
N ASP A 31 24.43 -2.01 3.17
CA ASP A 31 23.81 -1.33 4.31
C ASP A 31 24.30 -1.89 5.66
N LYS A 32 24.61 -3.19 5.76
CA LYS A 32 25.29 -3.79 6.93
C LYS A 32 26.71 -3.24 7.11
N ALA A 33 27.48 -3.13 6.03
CA ALA A 33 28.82 -2.56 6.07
C ALA A 33 28.81 -1.09 6.52
N LYS A 34 27.86 -0.29 6.02
CA LYS A 34 27.64 1.09 6.50
C LYS A 34 27.31 1.16 7.99
N GLY A 35 26.47 0.26 8.47
CA GLY A 35 26.11 0.17 9.89
C GLY A 35 27.33 -0.08 10.79
N LEU A 36 28.21 -1.00 10.38
CA LEU A 36 29.42 -1.34 11.12
C LEU A 36 30.43 -0.18 11.20
N ILE A 37 30.45 0.73 10.22
CA ILE A 37 31.35 1.90 10.18
C ILE A 37 30.66 3.22 10.54
N GLY A 38 29.41 3.17 11.00
CA GLY A 38 28.68 4.33 11.54
C GLY A 38 28.19 5.38 10.53
N ILE A 39 28.33 5.16 9.21
CA ILE A 39 27.97 6.16 8.17
C ILE A 39 26.54 6.03 7.63
N GLY A 40 25.65 5.37 8.37
CA GLY A 40 24.29 5.00 7.96
C GLY A 40 24.11 3.48 7.94
N GLY A 41 23.26 2.96 7.05
CA GLY A 41 22.93 1.54 6.95
C GLY A 41 21.42 1.32 6.89
N ARG A 42 20.93 0.10 7.16
CA ARG A 42 19.48 -0.16 7.30
C ARG A 42 18.92 0.68 8.46
N LYS A 43 17.78 1.33 8.26
CA LYS A 43 17.10 2.13 9.29
C LYS A 43 15.92 1.38 9.94
N GLY A 44 15.17 0.59 9.18
CA GLY A 44 14.03 -0.18 9.70
C GLY A 44 14.46 -1.19 10.75
N ARG A 45 13.89 -1.07 11.96
CA ARG A 45 14.12 -2.01 13.07
C ARG A 45 13.19 -3.23 12.98
N TYR A 46 13.09 -3.76 11.77
CA TYR A 46 12.24 -4.88 11.39
C TYR A 46 13.11 -6.02 10.84
N ASP A 47 12.83 -7.24 11.31
CA ASP A 47 13.43 -8.49 10.86
C ASP A 47 12.46 -9.22 9.92
N ASP A 48 12.71 -9.00 8.63
CA ASP A 48 11.98 -9.62 7.53
C ASP A 48 12.33 -11.09 7.29
N TYR A 49 13.21 -11.74 8.07
CA TYR A 49 13.30 -13.21 8.08
C TYR A 49 12.21 -13.84 8.95
N ASN A 50 11.87 -13.21 10.08
CA ASN A 50 10.94 -13.74 11.09
C ASN A 50 9.60 -12.99 11.10
N PHE A 51 9.37 -12.09 10.13
CA PHE A 51 8.18 -11.25 10.00
C PHE A 51 7.90 -10.39 11.26
N GLU A 52 8.94 -9.89 11.93
CA GLU A 52 8.84 -9.35 13.30
C GLU A 52 9.71 -8.11 13.54
N PHE A 53 9.39 -7.31 14.56
CA PHE A 53 10.26 -6.21 14.98
C PHE A 53 11.49 -6.71 15.75
N VAL A 54 12.62 -5.98 15.66
CA VAL A 54 13.90 -6.34 16.31
C VAL A 54 13.73 -6.40 17.83
N GLY A 55 13.65 -7.63 18.34
CA GLY A 55 13.16 -7.97 19.68
C GLY A 55 12.32 -9.26 19.70
N GLY A 56 11.80 -9.67 18.54
CA GLY A 56 11.07 -10.93 18.30
C GLY A 56 9.64 -10.95 18.87
N ALA A 57 8.97 -12.10 18.70
CA ALA A 57 7.60 -12.49 19.08
C ALA A 57 7.23 -12.35 20.57
N ASN A 58 7.59 -11.24 21.24
CA ASN A 58 7.31 -10.99 22.65
C ASN A 58 5.86 -10.52 22.89
N ASP A 59 4.93 -11.34 22.41
CA ASP A 59 3.46 -11.18 22.37
C ASP A 59 2.83 -10.87 23.72
N LYS A 60 3.54 -11.08 24.83
CA LYS A 60 3.14 -10.65 26.18
C LYS A 60 2.76 -9.17 26.24
N LEU A 61 3.39 -8.30 25.44
CA LEU A 61 2.98 -6.90 25.32
C LEU A 61 1.78 -6.72 24.36
N ARG A 62 1.76 -7.42 23.21
CA ARG A 62 0.62 -7.39 22.28
C ARG A 62 -0.67 -7.82 22.99
N ILE A 63 -0.70 -9.02 23.56
CA ILE A 63 -1.87 -9.62 24.21
C ILE A 63 -2.34 -8.82 25.43
N LYS A 64 -1.43 -8.25 26.23
CA LYS A 64 -1.83 -7.53 27.47
C LYS A 64 -2.16 -6.05 27.27
N HIS A 65 -1.53 -5.40 26.29
CA HIS A 65 -1.67 -3.98 26.04
C HIS A 65 -2.33 -3.71 24.68
N TYR A 66 -1.79 -4.21 23.57
CA TYR A 66 -2.32 -3.91 22.24
C TYR A 66 -3.71 -4.53 22.00
N ASP A 67 -3.86 -5.86 22.07
CA ASP A 67 -5.14 -6.57 21.86
C ASP A 67 -6.21 -6.11 22.85
N LYS A 68 -5.78 -5.76 24.08
CA LYS A 68 -6.65 -5.19 25.10
C LYS A 68 -7.04 -3.74 24.78
N SER A 69 -6.10 -2.91 24.32
CA SER A 69 -6.36 -1.52 23.96
C SER A 69 -7.15 -1.38 22.66
N LEU A 70 -6.98 -2.23 21.64
CA LEU A 70 -7.92 -2.30 20.51
C LEU A 70 -9.34 -2.62 21.00
N ARG A 71 -9.47 -3.63 21.86
CA ARG A 71 -10.76 -3.99 22.51
C ARG A 71 -11.25 -2.96 23.55
N MET A 72 -10.49 -1.89 23.82
CA MET A 72 -10.91 -0.75 24.65
C MET A 72 -11.05 0.53 23.83
N LEU A 73 -10.40 0.65 22.67
CA LEU A 73 -10.65 1.67 21.65
C LEU A 73 -12.00 1.40 21.00
N TRP A 74 -12.29 0.16 20.56
CA TRP A 74 -13.65 -0.26 20.19
C TRP A 74 -14.65 0.02 21.34
N LYS A 75 -14.24 0.04 22.61
CA LYS A 75 -15.13 0.35 23.76
C LYS A 75 -15.01 1.80 24.31
N ALA A 76 -14.27 2.65 23.62
CA ALA A 76 -14.13 4.09 23.89
C ALA A 76 -14.59 4.92 22.69
N GLU A 77 -14.59 4.28 21.51
CA GLU A 77 -15.63 4.20 20.46
C GLU A 77 -16.99 3.69 21.00
N GLN A 78 -17.06 3.55 22.33
CA GLN A 78 -18.23 3.40 23.16
C GLN A 78 -18.19 4.40 24.36
N HIS A 79 -19.23 4.44 25.20
CA HIS A 79 -19.56 5.42 26.26
C HIS A 79 -19.81 6.91 25.93
N ALA A 80 -19.19 7.53 24.91
CA ALA A 80 -19.25 8.99 24.65
C ALA A 80 -20.02 9.48 23.38
N PRO A 81 -21.37 9.56 23.37
CA PRO A 81 -22.18 10.00 22.21
C PRO A 81 -22.56 11.50 22.23
N HIS A 82 -22.06 12.26 23.20
CA HIS A 82 -22.34 13.70 23.35
C HIS A 82 -21.13 14.59 23.01
N THR A 83 -19.97 13.98 22.80
CA THR A 83 -18.98 14.42 21.80
C THR A 83 -19.54 14.11 20.40
N GLY A 84 -19.24 14.95 19.40
CA GLY A 84 -19.70 14.78 18.01
C GLY A 84 -19.06 13.62 17.23
N THR A 85 -18.59 12.60 17.94
CA THR A 85 -17.94 11.37 17.46
C THR A 85 -18.66 10.22 18.15
N ASP A 86 -19.42 9.42 17.39
CA ASP A 86 -20.58 8.69 17.91
C ASP A 86 -20.22 7.35 18.59
N PHE A 87 -19.86 7.43 19.87
CA PHE A 87 -19.20 6.35 20.59
C PHE A 87 -20.15 5.71 21.68
N LYS A 88 -20.86 4.58 21.41
CA LYS A 88 -21.91 3.81 22.23
C LYS A 88 -21.66 2.66 23.30
N ASP A 89 -21.60 2.95 24.63
CA ASP A 89 -21.50 2.15 25.92
C ASP A 89 -20.25 1.29 26.36
N LEU A 90 -20.15 0.12 27.02
CA LEU A 90 -21.01 -0.97 27.55
C LEU A 90 -20.55 -1.39 28.99
N THR A 91 -21.46 -1.48 29.98
CA THR A 91 -21.19 -1.68 31.44
C THR A 91 -21.27 -3.13 31.98
N LYS A 92 -21.86 -3.36 33.17
CA LYS A 92 -21.96 -4.67 33.85
C LYS A 92 -23.21 -5.45 33.45
N ASP A 93 -24.36 -4.78 33.34
CA ASP A 93 -25.60 -5.41 32.86
C ASP A 93 -25.50 -5.72 31.37
N GLU A 94 -24.72 -4.92 30.65
CA GLU A 94 -24.41 -5.13 29.23
C GLU A 94 -23.44 -6.30 28.98
N LYS A 95 -22.78 -6.86 30.03
CA LYS A 95 -22.15 -8.19 29.93
C LYS A 95 -23.17 -9.33 29.91
N ALA A 96 -24.34 -9.15 30.52
CA ALA A 96 -25.45 -10.08 30.34
C ALA A 96 -26.08 -9.88 28.95
N PHE A 97 -26.26 -8.63 28.51
CA PHE A 97 -26.74 -8.34 27.16
C PHE A 97 -25.81 -8.90 26.07
N LEU A 98 -24.48 -8.81 26.21
CA LEU A 98 -23.52 -9.44 25.28
C LEU A 98 -23.63 -10.97 25.22
N THR A 99 -24.16 -11.62 26.26
CA THR A 99 -24.47 -13.05 26.23
C THR A 99 -25.71 -13.29 25.38
N GLN A 100 -26.80 -12.53 25.60
CA GLN A 100 -28.01 -12.58 24.76
C GLN A 100 -27.77 -12.12 23.31
N ALA A 101 -26.82 -11.21 23.07
CA ALA A 101 -26.50 -10.70 21.75
C ALA A 101 -25.90 -11.78 20.85
N LYS A 102 -25.07 -12.68 21.42
CA LYS A 102 -24.62 -13.89 20.72
C LYS A 102 -25.79 -14.79 20.35
N ASP A 103 -26.78 -14.93 21.22
CA ASP A 103 -27.99 -15.69 20.92
C ASP A 103 -28.86 -15.00 19.86
N SER A 104 -28.88 -13.66 19.78
CA SER A 104 -29.71 -12.89 18.85
C SER A 104 -29.13 -12.68 17.43
N LEU A 105 -27.83 -12.91 17.19
CA LEU A 105 -27.24 -12.84 15.84
C LEU A 105 -28.04 -13.69 14.84
N SER A 106 -28.26 -13.19 13.60
CA SER A 106 -28.92 -13.98 12.56
C SER A 106 -28.09 -15.20 12.15
N VAL A 107 -28.72 -16.15 11.45
CA VAL A 107 -28.01 -17.35 10.93
C VAL A 107 -26.89 -16.97 9.96
N ALA A 108 -27.01 -15.84 9.25
CA ALA A 108 -25.94 -15.34 8.38
C ALA A 108 -24.78 -14.74 9.19
N GLU A 109 -25.06 -13.89 10.18
CA GLU A 109 -24.00 -13.25 10.99
C GLU A 109 -23.29 -14.24 11.92
N LYS A 110 -24.01 -15.22 12.48
CA LYS A 110 -23.39 -16.36 13.18
C LYS A 110 -22.45 -17.11 12.24
N LYS A 111 -22.91 -17.44 11.02
CA LYS A 111 -22.10 -18.15 10.02
C LYS A 111 -20.85 -17.37 9.60
N GLU A 112 -20.91 -16.05 9.47
CA GLU A 112 -19.71 -15.24 9.18
C GLU A 112 -18.77 -15.13 10.39
N LEU A 113 -19.28 -15.14 11.62
CA LEU A 113 -18.44 -15.06 12.82
C LEU A 113 -17.82 -16.42 13.21
N ASP A 114 -18.53 -17.52 12.96
CA ASP A 114 -18.04 -18.91 13.10
C ASP A 114 -17.13 -19.32 11.93
N ARG A 115 -17.28 -18.71 10.73
CA ARG A 115 -16.36 -18.84 9.58
C ARG A 115 -14.92 -18.47 9.92
N TYR A 116 -14.70 -17.55 10.87
CA TYR A 116 -13.37 -17.18 11.37
C TYR A 116 -12.83 -18.15 12.44
N SER A 117 -13.52 -19.26 12.72
CA SER A 117 -12.86 -20.44 13.28
C SER A 117 -11.83 -20.97 12.27
N THR A 118 -10.64 -21.31 12.75
CA THR A 118 -9.47 -21.53 11.89
C THR A 118 -9.66 -22.64 10.86
N GLU A 119 -10.49 -23.65 11.16
CA GLU A 119 -10.73 -24.78 10.28
C GLU A 119 -11.80 -24.50 9.22
N GLU A 120 -12.84 -23.68 9.50
CA GLU A 120 -13.77 -23.23 8.46
C GLU A 120 -13.11 -22.22 7.51
N TYR A 121 -12.27 -21.31 8.03
CA TYR A 121 -11.49 -20.39 7.21
C TYR A 121 -10.50 -21.12 6.29
N LYS A 122 -9.76 -22.10 6.81
CA LYS A 122 -8.91 -22.99 5.99
C LYS A 122 -9.72 -23.78 4.97
N ALA A 123 -10.88 -24.32 5.34
CA ALA A 123 -11.76 -25.04 4.40
C ALA A 123 -12.23 -24.14 3.25
N LEU A 124 -12.53 -22.86 3.52
CA LEU A 124 -12.87 -21.86 2.51
C LEU A 124 -11.71 -21.60 1.53
N ILE A 125 -10.49 -21.37 2.04
CA ILE A 125 -9.29 -21.19 1.22
C ILE A 125 -9.03 -22.44 0.37
N ASN A 126 -9.06 -23.62 0.98
CA ASN A 126 -8.83 -24.91 0.32
C ASN A 126 -9.89 -25.25 -0.74
N ALA A 127 -11.12 -24.72 -0.63
CA ALA A 127 -12.17 -24.88 -1.61
C ALA A 127 -12.11 -23.87 -2.77
N HIS A 128 -11.34 -22.79 -2.64
CA HIS A 128 -11.27 -21.72 -3.64
C HIS A 128 -9.93 -21.60 -4.38
N TYR A 129 -8.82 -22.08 -3.81
CA TYR A 129 -7.48 -21.88 -4.37
C TYR A 129 -6.65 -23.16 -4.48
N THR A 130 -5.94 -23.32 -5.60
CA THR A 130 -4.84 -24.28 -5.69
C THR A 130 -3.68 -23.86 -4.78
N GLN A 131 -2.77 -24.78 -4.44
CA GLN A 131 -1.59 -24.41 -3.62
C GLN A 131 -0.70 -23.36 -4.31
N GLU A 132 -0.62 -23.38 -5.64
CA GLU A 132 0.08 -22.37 -6.44
C GLU A 132 -0.59 -20.99 -6.30
N GLN A 133 -1.92 -20.92 -6.32
CA GLN A 133 -2.67 -19.68 -6.10
C GLN A 133 -2.55 -19.17 -4.66
N LYS A 134 -2.54 -20.05 -3.66
CA LYS A 134 -2.28 -19.64 -2.26
C LYS A 134 -0.89 -19.06 -2.10
N GLN A 135 0.14 -19.70 -2.66
CA GLN A 135 1.51 -19.19 -2.60
C GLN A 135 1.64 -17.85 -3.32
N ALA A 136 1.01 -17.69 -4.49
CA ALA A 136 0.98 -16.42 -5.21
C ALA A 136 0.26 -15.31 -4.41
N ILE A 137 -0.87 -15.62 -3.76
CA ILE A 137 -1.55 -14.68 -2.84
C ILE A 137 -0.64 -14.32 -1.66
N VAL A 138 0.02 -15.29 -1.03
CA VAL A 138 0.95 -15.03 0.09
C VAL A 138 2.15 -14.21 -0.36
N ASN A 139 2.69 -14.44 -1.56
CA ASN A 139 3.76 -13.62 -2.14
C ASN A 139 3.32 -12.16 -2.33
N VAL A 140 2.14 -11.92 -2.90
CA VAL A 140 1.64 -10.55 -3.16
C VAL A 140 1.14 -9.85 -1.88
N LEU A 141 0.55 -10.58 -0.92
CA LEU A 141 0.14 -10.01 0.36
C LEU A 141 1.32 -9.78 1.32
N SER A 142 2.38 -10.58 1.24
CA SER A 142 3.61 -10.33 2.03
C SER A 142 4.26 -8.99 1.71
N LEU A 143 4.21 -8.54 0.45
CA LEU A 143 4.66 -7.21 0.01
C LEU A 143 3.91 -6.09 0.75
N ILE A 144 2.59 -6.23 0.92
CA ILE A 144 1.78 -5.25 1.65
C ILE A 144 2.09 -5.35 3.15
N ALA A 145 2.07 -6.55 3.70
CA ALA A 145 2.21 -6.80 5.13
C ALA A 145 3.61 -6.44 5.69
N HIS A 146 4.66 -6.58 4.86
CA HIS A 146 5.99 -6.02 5.11
C HIS A 146 6.01 -4.49 4.99
N GLY A 147 5.26 -3.94 4.03
CA GLY A 147 4.94 -2.53 3.92
C GLY A 147 4.38 -1.95 5.21
N GLU A 148 3.34 -2.57 5.80
CA GLU A 148 2.70 -2.12 7.04
C GLU A 148 3.69 -1.95 8.21
N ALA A 149 4.65 -2.87 8.34
CA ALA A 149 5.68 -2.79 9.36
C ALA A 149 6.56 -1.53 9.19
N TYR A 150 6.78 -1.10 7.94
CA TYR A 150 7.47 0.15 7.63
C TYR A 150 6.55 1.36 7.68
N ALA A 151 5.29 1.25 7.24
CA ALA A 151 4.28 2.30 7.36
C ALA A 151 4.17 2.74 8.83
N TRP A 152 4.01 1.78 9.75
CA TRP A 152 3.96 2.05 11.18
C TRP A 152 5.20 2.80 11.69
N MET A 153 6.42 2.38 11.27
CA MET A 153 7.66 3.07 11.62
C MET A 153 7.78 4.48 10.98
N VAL A 154 7.27 4.67 9.77
CA VAL A 154 7.34 5.94 9.04
C VAL A 154 6.35 6.93 9.63
N SER A 155 5.08 6.55 9.75
CA SER A 155 3.99 7.37 10.31
C SER A 155 4.28 7.75 11.77
N ALA A 156 4.93 6.87 12.55
CA ALA A 156 5.39 7.20 13.90
C ALA A 156 6.50 8.27 13.93
N GLU A 157 7.32 8.39 12.87
CA GLU A 157 8.23 9.53 12.70
C GLU A 157 7.52 10.77 12.13
N VAL A 158 6.55 10.62 11.21
CA VAL A 158 5.74 11.74 10.70
C VAL A 158 4.97 12.42 11.84
N LEU A 159 4.50 11.67 12.83
CA LEU A 159 3.77 12.21 13.99
C LEU A 159 4.57 13.24 14.79
N VAL A 160 5.91 13.17 14.77
CA VAL A 160 6.79 14.16 15.37
C VAL A 160 6.75 15.46 14.56
N ASP A 161 6.98 15.35 13.25
CA ASP A 161 7.06 16.45 12.27
C ASP A 161 5.68 17.11 11.96
N ALA A 162 4.55 16.42 12.23
CA ALA A 162 3.20 16.92 11.93
C ALA A 162 2.81 18.11 12.81
N GLU A 163 2.35 19.21 12.21
CA GLU A 163 1.79 20.38 12.90
C GLU A 163 0.25 20.28 12.98
N SER A 164 -0.41 21.30 13.57
CA SER A 164 -1.86 21.32 13.84
C SER A 164 -2.33 20.25 14.84
N THR A 165 -3.41 20.53 15.58
CA THR A 165 -4.09 19.51 16.40
C THR A 165 -4.75 18.47 15.50
N GLY A 166 -5.30 18.89 14.35
CA GLY A 166 -5.89 18.00 13.35
C GLY A 166 -4.83 17.11 12.68
N GLY A 167 -3.71 17.72 12.25
CA GLY A 167 -2.60 16.97 11.67
C GLY A 167 -1.99 15.94 12.62
N LYS A 168 -1.71 16.30 13.88
CA LYS A 168 -1.26 15.31 14.88
C LYS A 168 -2.32 14.25 15.20
N ALA A 169 -3.60 14.59 15.25
CA ALA A 169 -4.66 13.59 15.47
C ALA A 169 -4.74 12.59 14.31
N ALA A 170 -4.77 13.07 13.06
CA ALA A 170 -4.85 12.23 11.87
C ALA A 170 -3.65 11.28 11.72
N VAL A 171 -2.42 11.78 11.92
CA VAL A 171 -1.23 10.91 11.89
C VAL A 171 -1.18 9.96 13.09
N THR A 172 -1.77 10.33 14.25
CA THR A 172 -1.91 9.39 15.39
C THR A 172 -2.86 8.25 15.06
N MET A 173 -3.96 8.52 14.34
CA MET A 173 -4.87 7.48 13.86
C MET A 173 -4.15 6.55 12.87
N GLN A 174 -3.49 7.12 11.85
CA GLN A 174 -2.69 6.36 10.89
C GLN A 174 -1.69 5.41 11.61
N VAL A 175 -0.95 5.91 12.61
CA VAL A 175 -0.03 5.08 13.43
C VAL A 175 -0.69 3.90 14.16
N LEU A 176 -1.97 3.99 14.51
CA LEU A 176 -2.74 2.89 15.08
C LEU A 176 -3.31 1.96 14.00
N GLU A 177 -3.53 2.48 12.80
CA GLU A 177 -4.13 1.81 11.65
C GLU A 177 -3.12 0.87 10.97
N GLU A 178 -1.93 1.32 10.55
CA GLU A 178 -0.89 0.39 10.04
C GLU A 178 -0.44 -0.62 11.10
N ALA A 179 -0.45 -0.27 12.38
CA ALA A 179 -0.16 -1.23 13.45
C ALA A 179 -1.21 -2.35 13.52
N LYS A 180 -2.47 -2.03 13.20
CA LYS A 180 -3.60 -2.96 13.11
C LYS A 180 -3.51 -3.78 11.83
N HIS A 181 -3.21 -3.15 10.69
CA HIS A 181 -3.02 -3.83 9.41
C HIS A 181 -1.85 -4.82 9.49
N PHE A 182 -0.68 -4.41 10.01
CA PHE A 182 0.46 -5.29 10.24
C PHE A 182 0.11 -6.53 11.08
N VAL A 183 -0.54 -6.33 12.23
CA VAL A 183 -0.90 -7.44 13.13
C VAL A 183 -1.92 -8.38 12.47
N VAL A 184 -2.95 -7.85 11.80
CA VAL A 184 -3.96 -8.69 11.16
C VAL A 184 -3.41 -9.39 9.92
N LEU A 185 -2.62 -8.73 9.08
CA LEU A 185 -1.98 -9.36 7.92
C LEU A 185 -0.94 -10.41 8.34
N ARG A 186 -0.24 -10.25 9.46
CA ARG A 186 0.63 -11.30 10.01
C ARG A 186 -0.13 -12.58 10.31
N GLU A 187 -1.22 -12.50 11.09
CA GLU A 187 -2.02 -13.67 11.43
C GLU A 187 -2.78 -14.23 10.22
N LEU A 188 -3.16 -13.37 9.26
CA LEU A 188 -3.73 -13.77 7.97
C LEU A 188 -2.74 -14.62 7.17
N LEU A 189 -1.52 -14.14 6.92
CA LEU A 189 -0.49 -14.87 6.16
C LEU A 189 -0.14 -16.22 6.81
N LEU A 190 -0.04 -16.27 8.14
CA LEU A 190 0.20 -17.50 8.89
C LEU A 190 -0.95 -18.52 8.81
N ALA A 191 -2.18 -18.09 8.49
CA ALA A 191 -3.33 -18.99 8.33
C ALA A 191 -3.40 -19.70 6.96
N TRP A 192 -2.60 -19.26 5.97
CA TRP A 192 -2.67 -19.76 4.58
C TRP A 192 -1.77 -20.99 4.29
N ASP A 193 -1.00 -21.46 5.27
CA ASP A 193 -0.16 -22.68 5.19
C ASP A 193 0.76 -22.70 3.95
N CYS A 194 1.48 -21.59 3.77
CA CYS A 194 2.44 -21.33 2.68
C CYS A 194 3.71 -20.67 3.26
N GLU A 195 4.81 -20.68 2.50
CA GLU A 195 6.03 -19.96 2.92
C GLU A 195 5.81 -18.46 2.72
N VAL A 196 5.88 -17.66 3.79
CA VAL A 196 5.87 -16.19 3.69
C VAL A 196 7.25 -15.75 3.19
N PRO A 197 7.37 -15.21 1.96
CA PRO A 197 8.68 -14.81 1.45
C PRO A 197 9.16 -13.53 2.15
N ARG A 198 10.42 -13.18 1.90
CA ARG A 198 11.07 -12.01 2.47
C ARG A 198 11.05 -10.82 1.51
N PHE A 199 11.00 -9.63 2.10
CA PHE A 199 11.23 -8.30 1.49
C PHE A 199 12.04 -8.37 0.17
N LEU A 200 11.35 -8.13 -0.93
CA LEU A 200 11.90 -7.97 -2.27
C LEU A 200 12.88 -6.79 -2.27
N VAL A 201 13.88 -6.78 -3.16
CA VAL A 201 14.90 -5.72 -3.13
C VAL A 201 14.32 -4.35 -3.49
N TRP A 202 13.33 -4.35 -4.38
CA TRP A 202 12.71 -3.13 -4.89
C TRP A 202 11.77 -2.50 -3.86
N GLU A 203 10.94 -3.34 -3.23
CA GLU A 203 10.18 -3.04 -2.02
C GLU A 203 11.08 -2.51 -0.89
N TYR A 204 12.16 -3.23 -0.55
CA TYR A 204 13.14 -2.79 0.46
C TYR A 204 13.72 -1.41 0.12
N LEU A 205 13.98 -1.14 -1.17
CA LEU A 205 14.44 0.15 -1.63
C LEU A 205 13.38 1.26 -1.56
N VAL A 206 12.09 0.98 -1.79
CA VAL A 206 11.00 1.95 -1.53
C VAL A 206 10.95 2.25 -0.03
N MET A 207 10.73 1.23 0.79
CA MET A 207 10.44 1.36 2.21
C MET A 207 11.61 1.96 3.00
N GLU A 208 12.85 1.55 2.73
CA GLU A 208 14.02 2.18 3.36
C GLU A 208 14.24 3.62 2.87
N ARG A 209 13.97 3.97 1.61
CA ARG A 209 14.12 5.36 1.14
C ARG A 209 13.07 6.27 1.78
N THR A 210 11.81 5.82 1.85
CA THR A 210 10.74 6.49 2.60
C THR A 210 11.12 6.67 4.08
N LEU A 211 11.56 5.61 4.77
CA LEU A 211 11.94 5.70 6.19
C LEU A 211 13.21 6.56 6.43
N LYS A 212 14.19 6.53 5.54
CA LYS A 212 15.43 7.35 5.60
C LYS A 212 15.21 8.83 5.22
N SER A 213 14.10 9.17 4.57
CA SER A 213 13.73 10.56 4.27
C SER A 213 13.37 11.37 5.54
N LYS A 214 13.14 12.68 5.40
CA LYS A 214 12.88 13.64 6.49
C LYS A 214 11.86 14.68 6.05
N GLY A 215 11.02 15.19 6.97
CA GLY A 215 10.06 16.24 6.66
C GLY A 215 9.11 15.85 5.53
N LEU A 216 8.81 16.79 4.63
CA LEU A 216 7.74 16.59 3.65
C LEU A 216 8.03 15.50 2.60
N GLU A 217 9.29 15.14 2.34
CA GLU A 217 9.59 13.97 1.51
C GLU A 217 9.26 12.64 2.19
N LYS A 218 9.16 12.60 3.52
CA LYS A 218 8.61 11.45 4.25
C LYS A 218 7.10 11.38 4.05
N PHE A 219 6.42 12.51 4.13
CA PHE A 219 4.98 12.64 3.86
C PHE A 219 4.63 12.25 2.42
N PHE A 220 5.47 12.58 1.44
CA PHE A 220 5.34 12.07 0.07
C PHE A 220 5.58 10.55 0.01
N GLY A 221 6.69 10.06 0.58
CA GLY A 221 7.07 8.65 0.49
C GLY A 221 6.10 7.71 1.19
N MET A 222 5.41 8.20 2.22
CA MET A 222 4.31 7.55 2.92
C MET A 222 3.02 7.75 2.12
N ASN A 223 2.37 8.90 2.30
CA ASN A 223 0.98 9.15 1.93
C ASN A 223 0.68 9.26 0.43
N VAL A 224 1.70 9.43 -0.42
CA VAL A 224 1.54 9.59 -1.88
C VAL A 224 2.11 8.40 -2.67
N LEU A 225 3.00 7.61 -2.07
CA LEU A 225 3.60 6.44 -2.73
C LEU A 225 3.19 5.11 -2.07
N VAL A 226 3.38 4.94 -0.76
CA VAL A 226 3.13 3.66 -0.09
C VAL A 226 1.63 3.35 -0.03
N GLU A 227 0.78 4.24 0.47
CA GLU A 227 -0.67 3.95 0.55
C GLU A 227 -1.31 3.84 -0.84
N ASN A 228 -0.75 4.50 -1.86
CA ASN A 228 -1.23 4.33 -3.23
C ASN A 228 -0.92 2.91 -3.76
N ILE A 229 0.19 2.30 -3.32
CA ILE A 229 0.48 0.87 -3.56
C ILE A 229 -0.45 -0.01 -2.72
N ALA A 230 -0.58 0.25 -1.42
CA ALA A 230 -1.40 -0.54 -0.50
C ALA A 230 -2.89 -0.53 -0.88
N MET A 231 -3.50 0.65 -1.02
CA MET A 231 -4.86 0.83 -1.51
C MET A 231 -5.06 0.19 -2.89
N GLY A 232 -4.12 0.35 -3.82
CA GLY A 232 -4.20 -0.25 -5.14
C GLY A 232 -4.20 -1.78 -5.14
N LEU A 233 -3.57 -2.42 -4.14
CA LEU A 233 -3.57 -3.86 -3.93
C LEU A 233 -4.80 -4.31 -3.11
N PHE A 234 -5.16 -3.63 -2.02
CA PHE A 234 -6.35 -3.92 -1.24
C PHE A 234 -7.63 -3.82 -2.08
N GLY A 235 -7.74 -2.79 -2.92
CA GLY A 235 -8.84 -2.58 -3.84
C GLY A 235 -8.89 -3.61 -4.95
N MET A 236 -7.78 -4.27 -5.27
CA MET A 236 -7.73 -5.39 -6.23
C MET A 236 -8.16 -6.70 -5.58
N PHE A 237 -7.56 -7.04 -4.43
CA PHE A 237 -7.71 -8.35 -3.77
C PHE A 237 -8.93 -8.47 -2.84
N GLY A 238 -9.55 -7.36 -2.42
CA GLY A 238 -10.64 -7.36 -1.43
C GLY A 238 -11.92 -8.11 -1.84
N GLU A 239 -12.18 -8.32 -3.13
CA GLU A 239 -13.30 -9.16 -3.61
C GLU A 239 -12.97 -10.66 -3.70
N MET A 240 -11.74 -11.08 -3.38
CA MET A 240 -11.35 -12.48 -3.44
C MET A 240 -11.75 -13.24 -2.16
N PRO A 241 -12.36 -14.45 -2.25
CA PRO A 241 -12.82 -15.21 -1.09
C PRO A 241 -11.74 -15.42 -0.02
N GLY A 242 -12.07 -15.10 1.24
CA GLY A 242 -11.15 -15.16 2.37
C GLY A 242 -10.23 -13.95 2.53
N LEU A 243 -10.29 -12.96 1.63
CA LEU A 243 -9.55 -11.68 1.69
C LEU A 243 -10.48 -10.47 1.88
N GLU A 244 -11.73 -10.68 2.29
CA GLU A 244 -12.74 -9.62 2.44
C GLU A 244 -12.35 -8.56 3.49
N ILE A 245 -11.45 -8.91 4.42
CA ILE A 245 -10.81 -8.00 5.38
C ILE A 245 -10.08 -6.83 4.70
N LEU A 246 -9.52 -7.03 3.50
CA LEU A 246 -8.78 -5.99 2.78
C LEU A 246 -9.68 -4.82 2.35
N LYS A 247 -11.01 -5.01 2.25
CA LYS A 247 -11.96 -3.91 1.98
C LYS A 247 -12.00 -2.88 3.12
N MET A 248 -11.77 -3.31 4.37
CA MET A 248 -11.66 -2.40 5.50
C MET A 248 -10.32 -1.65 5.50
N PHE A 249 -9.24 -2.29 5.05
CA PHE A 249 -7.95 -1.60 4.93
C PHE A 249 -7.95 -0.62 3.74
N HIS A 250 -8.61 -0.95 2.63
CA HIS A 250 -8.87 -0.02 1.52
C HIS A 250 -9.52 1.29 1.98
N LEU A 251 -10.53 1.19 2.87
CA LEU A 251 -11.16 2.35 3.50
C LEU A 251 -10.20 3.16 4.38
N ASP A 252 -9.25 2.53 5.05
CA ASP A 252 -8.24 3.20 5.87
C ASP A 252 -7.20 3.91 4.99
N GLU A 253 -6.63 3.22 4.00
CA GLU A 253 -5.69 3.81 3.03
C GLU A 253 -6.30 4.93 2.21
N SER A 254 -7.61 4.90 1.97
CA SER A 254 -8.33 6.01 1.32
C SER A 254 -8.19 7.32 2.12
N ARG A 255 -8.13 7.23 3.46
CA ARG A 255 -7.91 8.37 4.37
C ARG A 255 -6.44 8.75 4.42
N HIS A 256 -5.53 7.77 4.45
CA HIS A 256 -4.08 8.00 4.42
C HIS A 256 -3.64 8.69 3.11
N CYS A 257 -4.23 8.31 1.96
CA CYS A 257 -4.05 8.96 0.66
C CYS A 257 -4.57 10.40 0.63
N ALA A 258 -5.71 10.67 1.28
CA ALA A 258 -6.33 12.00 1.32
C ALA A 258 -5.64 12.96 2.32
N LEU A 259 -4.98 12.41 3.35
CA LEU A 259 -4.29 13.16 4.39
C LEU A 259 -3.39 14.29 3.87
N PRO A 260 -2.46 14.10 2.91
CA PRO A 260 -1.62 15.18 2.40
C PRO A 260 -2.41 16.30 1.73
N VAL A 261 -3.52 16.00 1.04
CA VAL A 261 -4.37 17.04 0.45
C VAL A 261 -4.95 17.91 1.56
N ASN A 262 -5.61 17.29 2.53
CA ASN A 262 -6.25 18.00 3.64
C ASN A 262 -5.22 18.79 4.50
N TYR A 263 -4.07 18.17 4.78
CA TYR A 263 -3.00 18.76 5.59
C TYR A 263 -2.36 19.98 4.92
N PHE A 264 -2.10 19.94 3.60
CA PHE A 264 -1.53 21.08 2.87
C PHE A 264 -2.58 22.08 2.37
N ASP A 265 -3.88 21.79 2.47
CA ASP A 265 -4.95 22.80 2.39
C ASP A 265 -5.02 23.62 3.71
N GLU A 266 -4.84 23.00 4.89
CA GLU A 266 -4.69 23.72 6.17
C GLU A 266 -3.34 24.46 6.28
N LEU A 267 -2.24 23.83 5.86
CA LEU A 267 -0.86 24.30 6.04
C LEU A 267 -0.09 24.32 4.70
N PRO A 268 -0.36 25.29 3.80
CA PRO A 268 0.19 25.28 2.44
C PRO A 268 1.72 25.26 2.35
N MET A 269 2.24 24.26 1.63
CA MET A 269 3.67 24.16 1.32
C MET A 269 4.20 25.44 0.64
N SER A 270 5.32 25.94 1.17
CA SER A 270 6.10 27.02 0.56
C SER A 270 6.63 26.66 -0.84
N TRP A 271 6.97 27.69 -1.63
CA TRP A 271 7.51 27.50 -2.98
C TRP A 271 8.75 26.59 -2.99
N TRP A 272 9.68 26.75 -2.04
CA TRP A 272 10.88 25.90 -1.95
C TRP A 272 10.55 24.44 -1.61
N GLN A 273 9.56 24.18 -0.76
CA GLN A 273 9.10 22.81 -0.46
C GLN A 273 8.50 22.13 -1.70
N LYS A 274 7.75 22.86 -2.53
CA LYS A 274 7.20 22.32 -3.79
C LYS A 274 8.30 22.12 -4.86
N TYR A 275 9.11 23.15 -5.12
CA TYR A 275 9.99 23.25 -6.30
C TYR A 275 11.48 22.94 -6.08
N SER A 276 11.94 22.57 -4.87
CA SER A 276 13.36 22.24 -4.64
C SER A 276 13.84 21.11 -5.56
N PRO A 277 14.90 21.31 -6.38
CA PRO A 277 15.47 20.23 -7.20
C PRO A 277 15.97 19.05 -6.36
N TYR A 278 16.44 19.31 -5.13
CA TYR A 278 16.81 18.26 -4.19
C TYR A 278 15.60 17.46 -3.69
N ALA A 279 14.47 18.12 -3.43
CA ALA A 279 13.22 17.44 -3.08
C ALA A 279 12.67 16.61 -4.26
N GLN A 280 12.65 17.21 -5.45
CA GLN A 280 12.24 16.56 -6.69
C GLN A 280 13.06 15.29 -6.99
N LEU A 281 14.38 15.35 -6.83
CA LEU A 281 15.28 14.20 -6.98
C LEU A 281 15.04 13.14 -5.88
N ARG A 282 14.79 13.55 -4.63
CA ARG A 282 14.42 12.61 -3.55
C ARG A 282 13.10 11.90 -3.86
N ARG A 283 12.05 12.62 -4.27
CA ARG A 283 10.75 12.07 -4.68
C ARG A 283 10.90 11.04 -5.81
N LEU A 284 11.57 11.43 -6.90
CA LEU A 284 11.87 10.54 -8.03
C LEU A 284 12.66 9.29 -7.57
N SER A 285 13.61 9.45 -6.64
CA SER A 285 14.38 8.31 -6.12
C SER A 285 13.55 7.34 -5.27
N MET A 286 12.42 7.76 -4.70
CA MET A 286 11.48 6.87 -3.97
C MET A 286 10.54 6.14 -4.94
N VAL A 287 10.09 6.82 -6.00
CA VAL A 287 9.21 6.21 -7.03
C VAL A 287 9.95 5.19 -7.91
N LEU A 288 11.19 5.46 -8.34
CA LEU A 288 11.88 4.64 -9.35
C LEU A 288 11.97 3.12 -9.02
N PRO A 289 12.21 2.68 -7.76
CA PRO A 289 12.17 1.26 -7.40
C PRO A 289 10.79 0.59 -7.52
N ALA A 290 9.68 1.33 -7.49
CA ALA A 290 8.35 0.75 -7.66
C ALA A 290 8.11 0.20 -9.08
N ILE A 291 8.87 0.65 -10.08
CA ILE A 291 8.76 0.17 -11.47
C ILE A 291 9.21 -1.30 -11.61
N PRO A 292 10.46 -1.69 -11.24
CA PRO A 292 10.87 -3.10 -11.30
C PRO A 292 10.19 -3.99 -10.26
N LEU A 293 9.57 -3.43 -9.20
CA LEU A 293 8.74 -4.20 -8.26
C LEU A 293 7.54 -4.86 -8.97
N LEU A 294 6.93 -4.18 -9.95
CA LEU A 294 5.84 -4.71 -10.77
C LEU A 294 6.26 -5.94 -11.61
N VAL A 295 7.56 -6.05 -11.91
CA VAL A 295 8.16 -7.16 -12.66
C VAL A 295 8.50 -8.33 -11.73
N SER A 296 8.86 -8.07 -10.46
CA SER A 296 9.00 -9.12 -9.44
C SER A 296 7.68 -9.86 -9.23
N ILE A 297 6.56 -9.13 -9.12
CA ILE A 297 5.24 -9.70 -8.81
C ILE A 297 4.46 -10.18 -10.04
N GLU A 298 4.93 -9.96 -11.27
CA GLU A 298 4.20 -10.34 -12.50
C GLU A 298 3.88 -11.84 -12.54
N LYS A 299 4.80 -12.68 -12.08
CA LYS A 299 4.65 -14.15 -12.06
C LYS A 299 3.51 -14.59 -11.13
N ASP A 300 3.43 -14.01 -9.94
CA ASP A 300 2.40 -14.32 -8.95
C ASP A 300 1.05 -13.69 -9.35
N MET A 301 1.03 -12.43 -9.79
CA MET A 301 -0.18 -11.80 -10.31
C MET A 301 -0.76 -12.57 -11.51
N ALA A 302 0.09 -13.07 -12.41
CA ALA A 302 -0.33 -13.88 -13.54
C ALA A 302 -0.98 -15.21 -13.11
N VAL A 303 -0.50 -15.88 -12.05
CA VAL A 303 -1.17 -17.07 -11.47
C VAL A 303 -2.59 -16.74 -10.98
N LEU A 304 -2.79 -15.51 -10.51
CA LEU A 304 -4.08 -14.98 -10.03
C LEU A 304 -4.95 -14.36 -11.13
N GLY A 305 -4.49 -14.40 -12.39
CA GLY A 305 -5.22 -13.86 -13.54
C GLY A 305 -5.16 -12.33 -13.66
N VAL A 306 -4.23 -11.69 -12.96
CA VAL A 306 -4.00 -10.24 -12.92
C VAL A 306 -2.79 -9.87 -13.78
N ASP A 307 -2.90 -8.80 -14.56
CA ASP A 307 -1.77 -8.22 -15.28
C ASP A 307 -1.07 -7.15 -14.41
N SER A 308 0.19 -7.39 -14.05
CA SER A 308 0.94 -6.44 -13.21
C SER A 308 1.32 -5.13 -13.93
N LEU A 309 1.23 -5.08 -15.26
CA LEU A 309 1.44 -3.85 -16.03
C LEU A 309 0.18 -2.98 -16.07
N GLU A 310 -1.01 -3.59 -16.14
CA GLU A 310 -2.29 -2.87 -16.00
C GLU A 310 -2.47 -2.34 -14.57
N PHE A 311 -2.15 -3.16 -13.56
CA PHE A 311 -2.03 -2.70 -12.17
C PHE A 311 -0.98 -1.58 -12.06
N GLY A 312 0.19 -1.77 -12.66
CA GLY A 312 1.28 -0.81 -12.66
C GLY A 312 0.90 0.55 -13.27
N GLY A 313 0.16 0.57 -14.37
CA GLY A 313 -0.29 1.80 -15.01
C GLY A 313 -1.39 2.50 -14.22
N SER A 314 -2.37 1.75 -13.69
CA SER A 314 -3.36 2.24 -12.71
C SER A 314 -2.66 2.92 -11.52
N LEU A 315 -1.68 2.24 -10.91
CA LEU A 315 -0.89 2.72 -9.78
C LEU A 315 -0.08 3.99 -10.14
N VAL A 316 0.68 3.96 -11.24
CA VAL A 316 1.51 5.09 -11.68
C VAL A 316 0.64 6.32 -11.92
N ARG A 317 -0.50 6.18 -12.61
CA ARG A 317 -1.48 7.25 -12.81
C ARG A 317 -1.99 7.83 -11.48
N LYS A 318 -2.28 6.99 -10.49
CA LYS A 318 -2.79 7.39 -9.17
C LYS A 318 -1.75 8.15 -8.34
N VAL A 319 -0.54 7.58 -8.21
CA VAL A 319 0.61 8.24 -7.56
C VAL A 319 0.91 9.59 -8.21
N PHE A 320 0.93 9.66 -9.54
CA PHE A 320 1.23 10.89 -10.27
C PHE A 320 0.12 11.94 -10.16
N HIS A 321 -1.15 11.54 -10.24
CA HIS A 321 -2.27 12.45 -9.99
C HIS A 321 -2.18 13.04 -8.57
N MET A 322 -1.98 12.20 -7.55
CA MET A 322 -1.87 12.66 -6.17
C MET A 322 -0.63 13.56 -5.96
N THR A 323 0.48 13.24 -6.62
CA THR A 323 1.71 14.05 -6.62
C THR A 323 1.45 15.48 -7.12
N ASP A 324 0.76 15.64 -8.26
CA ASP A 324 0.42 16.97 -8.79
C ASP A 324 -0.68 17.67 -7.99
N ARG A 325 -1.72 16.94 -7.52
CA ARG A 325 -2.80 17.50 -6.70
C ARG A 325 -2.29 18.11 -5.39
N VAL A 326 -1.38 17.42 -4.71
CA VAL A 326 -0.71 17.92 -3.49
C VAL A 326 0.31 19.02 -3.81
N GLY A 327 0.82 19.08 -5.04
CA GLY A 327 1.88 20.01 -5.46
C GLY A 327 3.28 19.53 -5.09
N PHE A 328 3.48 18.23 -4.93
CA PHE A 328 4.78 17.59 -4.72
C PHE A 328 5.56 17.41 -6.04
N HIS A 329 5.77 18.51 -6.78
CA HIS A 329 6.38 18.47 -8.11
C HIS A 329 7.66 17.62 -8.20
N MET A 330 7.91 17.05 -9.38
CA MET A 330 9.07 16.22 -9.71
C MET A 330 9.97 16.89 -10.77
N VAL A 331 11.16 16.34 -11.01
CA VAL A 331 12.13 16.87 -12.00
C VAL A 331 11.58 16.77 -13.43
N ILE A 332 10.85 15.69 -13.71
CA ILE A 332 10.18 15.42 -14.97
C ILE A 332 8.67 15.56 -14.71
N PRO A 333 7.90 16.30 -15.52
CA PRO A 333 6.46 16.45 -15.34
C PRO A 333 5.75 15.08 -15.36
N PRO A 334 4.76 14.82 -14.49
CA PRO A 334 4.20 13.48 -14.38
C PRO A 334 3.56 12.96 -15.66
N VAL A 335 2.95 13.82 -16.48
CA VAL A 335 2.42 13.46 -17.83
C VAL A 335 3.50 12.85 -18.73
N VAL A 336 4.72 13.41 -18.73
CA VAL A 336 5.84 12.90 -19.55
C VAL A 336 6.35 11.57 -18.99
N LEU A 337 6.33 11.40 -17.65
CA LEU A 337 6.65 10.11 -17.04
C LEU A 337 5.58 9.05 -17.35
N THR A 338 4.29 9.40 -17.39
CA THR A 338 3.19 8.50 -17.80
C THR A 338 3.43 7.96 -19.21
N GLU A 339 3.70 8.84 -20.17
CA GLU A 339 4.01 8.46 -21.56
C GLU A 339 5.25 7.56 -21.64
N MET A 340 6.37 7.97 -21.02
CA MET A 340 7.61 7.20 -21.00
C MET A 340 7.46 5.82 -20.33
N LEU A 341 6.65 5.72 -19.29
CA LEU A 341 6.40 4.45 -18.58
C LEU A 341 5.44 3.54 -19.35
N ASN A 342 4.43 4.08 -20.05
CA ASN A 342 3.58 3.28 -20.91
C ASN A 342 4.37 2.69 -22.09
N ASP A 343 5.25 3.48 -22.71
CA ASP A 343 6.14 3.00 -23.78
C ASP A 343 7.16 1.97 -23.24
N ALA A 344 7.66 2.15 -22.01
CA ALA A 344 8.53 1.16 -21.37
C ALA A 344 7.79 -0.15 -21.07
N PHE A 345 6.55 -0.10 -20.57
CA PHE A 345 5.71 -1.29 -20.35
C PHE A 345 5.37 -1.99 -21.67
N ASN A 346 5.06 -1.25 -22.74
CA ASN A 346 4.84 -1.83 -24.06
C ASN A 346 6.10 -2.45 -24.68
N MET A 347 7.25 -1.81 -24.52
CA MET A 347 8.54 -2.39 -24.95
C MET A 347 8.86 -3.67 -24.16
N TYR A 348 8.63 -3.66 -22.85
CA TYR A 348 8.80 -4.82 -21.99
C TYR A 348 7.86 -5.98 -22.38
N ALA A 349 6.56 -5.71 -22.47
CA ALA A 349 5.55 -6.69 -22.88
C ALA A 349 5.81 -7.25 -24.28
N LYS A 350 6.30 -6.43 -25.22
CA LYS A 350 6.73 -6.88 -26.55
C LYS A 350 7.97 -7.81 -26.55
N LEU A 351 8.79 -7.76 -25.50
CA LEU A 351 9.94 -8.66 -25.32
C LEU A 351 9.59 -9.93 -24.54
N THR A 352 8.61 -9.88 -23.63
CA THR A 352 8.23 -11.02 -22.78
C THR A 352 7.01 -11.80 -23.28
N ARG A 353 5.99 -11.13 -23.83
CA ARG A 353 4.68 -11.69 -24.18
C ARG A 353 4.55 -11.91 -25.69
N LYS A 354 4.05 -13.09 -26.09
CA LYS A 354 3.91 -13.45 -27.51
C LYS A 354 2.69 -12.77 -28.13
N GLY A 355 2.90 -12.00 -29.19
CA GLY A 355 1.82 -11.31 -29.91
C GLY A 355 1.30 -10.07 -29.18
N HIS A 356 2.14 -9.38 -28.40
CA HIS A 356 1.80 -8.12 -27.76
C HIS A 356 1.67 -6.98 -28.79
N ASP A 357 0.45 -6.48 -28.98
CA ASP A 357 0.13 -5.22 -29.65
C ASP A 357 0.14 -4.05 -28.65
N TYR A 358 0.23 -2.80 -29.12
CA TYR A 358 0.34 -1.64 -28.23
C TYR A 358 -0.95 -1.39 -27.43
N ILE A 359 -0.83 -1.27 -26.10
CA ILE A 359 -1.93 -1.04 -25.15
C ILE A 359 -1.61 0.19 -24.29
N ASP A 360 -2.61 0.99 -23.93
CA ASP A 360 -2.45 2.04 -22.91
C ASP A 360 -2.70 1.46 -21.51
N PHE A 361 -1.64 0.95 -20.88
CA PHE A 361 -1.68 0.41 -19.52
C PHE A 361 -2.05 1.48 -18.48
N MET A 362 -1.82 2.77 -18.78
CA MET A 362 -2.14 3.88 -17.87
C MET A 362 -3.64 4.15 -17.82
N SER A 363 -4.40 3.71 -18.84
CA SER A 363 -5.86 3.78 -18.87
C SER A 363 -6.56 2.72 -18.00
N SER A 364 -5.88 1.63 -17.63
CA SER A 364 -6.44 0.53 -16.86
C SER A 364 -6.85 0.94 -15.44
N GLU A 365 -7.90 0.32 -14.90
CA GLU A 365 -8.30 0.42 -13.49
C GLU A 365 -8.05 -0.91 -12.78
N SER A 366 -7.42 -0.86 -11.61
CA SER A 366 -7.01 -2.05 -10.84
C SER A 366 -7.99 -2.49 -9.75
N VAL A 367 -9.09 -1.75 -9.57
CA VAL A 367 -10.01 -1.92 -8.43
C VAL A 367 -11.14 -2.88 -8.79
N THR A 368 -11.40 -3.86 -7.92
CA THR A 368 -12.56 -4.75 -8.00
C THR A 368 -13.68 -4.23 -7.09
N GLY A 369 -14.94 -4.48 -7.47
CA GLY A 369 -16.13 -4.02 -6.71
C GLY A 369 -16.47 -2.53 -6.90
N GLU A 370 -17.78 -2.23 -6.92
CA GLU A 370 -18.27 -0.87 -7.19
C GLU A 370 -17.98 0.12 -6.06
N GLU A 371 -17.94 -0.36 -4.82
CA GLU A 371 -17.74 0.48 -3.62
C GLU A 371 -16.30 0.98 -3.49
N MET A 372 -15.30 0.09 -3.58
CA MET A 372 -13.89 0.47 -3.58
C MET A 372 -13.56 1.37 -4.78
N ALA A 373 -14.16 1.09 -5.95
CA ALA A 373 -14.03 1.95 -7.13
C ALA A 373 -14.76 3.31 -7.00
N ARG A 374 -15.77 3.44 -6.12
CA ARG A 374 -16.40 4.73 -5.76
C ARG A 374 -15.49 5.53 -4.84
N ILE A 375 -14.93 4.89 -3.81
CA ILE A 375 -14.00 5.48 -2.82
C ILE A 375 -12.77 6.07 -3.53
N GLU A 376 -12.12 5.32 -4.43
CA GLU A 376 -10.97 5.85 -5.16
C GLU A 376 -11.33 7.00 -6.10
N LYS A 377 -12.52 7.00 -6.73
CA LYS A 377 -12.97 8.13 -7.56
C LYS A 377 -13.18 9.41 -6.77
N GLU A 378 -13.48 9.31 -5.47
CA GLU A 378 -13.56 10.44 -4.54
C GLU A 378 -12.15 10.86 -4.06
N VAL A 379 -11.33 9.92 -3.58
CA VAL A 379 -9.95 10.18 -3.14
C VAL A 379 -9.08 10.78 -4.24
N PHE A 380 -9.26 10.40 -5.51
CA PHE A 380 -8.56 10.98 -6.66
C PHE A 380 -9.38 12.04 -7.43
N ASP A 381 -10.53 12.49 -6.88
CA ASP A 381 -11.37 13.58 -7.42
C ASP A 381 -11.69 13.43 -8.94
N LEU A 382 -11.79 12.19 -9.43
CA LEU A 382 -11.76 11.86 -10.87
C LEU A 382 -12.94 12.44 -11.65
N TYR A 383 -14.04 12.78 -10.96
CA TYR A 383 -15.16 13.50 -11.57
C TYR A 383 -14.91 15.01 -11.71
N ARG A 384 -14.08 15.65 -10.88
CA ARG A 384 -13.73 17.07 -11.05
C ARG A 384 -12.81 17.30 -12.25
N ALA A 385 -12.10 16.29 -12.75
CA ALA A 385 -11.39 16.36 -14.03
C ALA A 385 -12.32 16.67 -15.23
N GLY A 386 -13.64 16.47 -15.08
CA GLY A 386 -14.66 16.94 -16.03
C GLY A 386 -14.78 18.47 -16.13
N LYS A 387 -14.29 19.24 -15.15
CA LYS A 387 -14.04 20.68 -15.32
C LYS A 387 -12.72 20.85 -16.06
N LYS A 388 -12.82 21.29 -17.32
CA LYS A 388 -11.71 21.63 -18.22
C LYS A 388 -10.45 22.11 -17.48
N VAL A 389 -9.43 21.27 -17.45
CA VAL A 389 -8.04 21.74 -17.31
C VAL A 389 -7.75 22.56 -18.58
N THR A 390 -7.71 23.89 -18.45
CA THR A 390 -7.39 24.77 -19.57
C THR A 390 -5.94 24.54 -19.98
N SER A 391 -5.72 24.26 -21.26
CA SER A 391 -4.47 23.73 -21.83
C SER A 391 -3.28 24.71 -21.87
N GLU A 392 -3.37 25.83 -21.16
CA GLU A 392 -2.48 26.99 -21.26
C GLU A 392 -1.12 26.79 -20.56
N THR A 393 -1.04 25.86 -19.58
CA THR A 393 0.20 25.56 -18.86
C THR A 393 1.10 24.60 -19.64
N GLY A 394 0.52 23.54 -20.24
CA GLY A 394 1.28 22.55 -21.03
C GLY A 394 1.80 23.11 -22.36
N GLY A 395 1.00 23.94 -23.04
CA GLY A 395 1.35 24.51 -24.35
C GLY A 395 2.59 25.41 -24.38
N LYS A 396 3.10 25.86 -23.23
CA LYS A 396 4.29 26.73 -23.15
C LYS A 396 5.61 25.96 -23.10
N ILE A 397 5.62 24.73 -22.60
CA ILE A 397 6.86 23.93 -22.46
C ILE A 397 7.24 23.26 -23.79
N LEU A 398 6.26 22.72 -24.54
CA LEU A 398 6.48 22.04 -25.83
C LEU A 398 6.93 22.98 -26.97
N ASN A 399 6.88 24.30 -26.80
CA ASN A 399 7.27 25.27 -27.83
C ASN A 399 8.77 25.63 -27.84
N TRP A 400 9.58 25.12 -26.89
CA TRP A 400 11.01 25.44 -26.82
C TRP A 400 11.89 24.69 -27.84
N GLY A 401 11.33 23.69 -28.56
CA GLY A 401 12.05 22.84 -29.52
C GLY A 401 11.79 23.10 -31.02
N ARG A 402 11.03 24.14 -31.39
CA ARG A 402 10.64 24.42 -32.80
C ARG A 402 10.87 25.88 -33.25
N LYS A 403 11.88 26.56 -32.67
CA LYS A 403 12.31 27.91 -33.09
C LYS A 403 13.82 28.09 -33.19
N VAL A 404 14.47 27.17 -33.89
CA VAL A 404 15.69 27.45 -34.67
C VAL A 404 15.45 26.88 -36.07
N ALA A 405 15.94 27.58 -37.10
CA ALA A 405 15.86 27.18 -38.51
C ALA A 405 17.24 26.76 -39.03
#